data_AF-A0A957NTQ1-F1
#
_entry.id   AF-A0A957NTQ1-F1
#
_cell.length_a   1.000
_cell.length_b   1.000
_cell.length_c   1.000
_cell.angle_alpha   90.00
_cell.angle_beta   90.00
_cell.angle_gamma   90.00
#
_symmetry.space_group_name_H-M   'P 1'
#
loop_
_entity.id
_entity.type
_entity.pdbx_description
1 polymer ?
#
loop_
_entity_poly.entity_id
_entity_poly.type
_entity_poly.pdbx_seq_one_letter_code
_entity_poly.pdbx_strand_id
1 'polypeptide(L)'
;TSSEAVRDSYDVLLFYIMMMDGPSDEGMPGFRGHPQRALARVGQTNQGIVVMHHGLLAYPQWPQWNQIVGIEDRTLAGYEHDETLRIAVADQTHPITQGLTDWTMVDETYNMADAPSDKQILLTVKHANSMSTIAWAHQYGRSRVFCLQLGHDNQAWADQNFRNVLARGLAWSCGRLA
;
A
#
# COMPACT_ATOMS: atom_id res chain seq x y z
N THR A 1 -3.36 -25.09 -5.81
CA THR A 1 -3.67 -23.79 -5.18
C THR A 1 -4.64 -24.00 -4.04
N SER A 2 -4.72 -23.09 -3.06
CA SER A 2 -5.79 -23.09 -2.05
C SER A 2 -7.17 -23.08 -2.72
N SER A 3 -8.21 -23.57 -2.05
CA SER A 3 -9.58 -23.49 -2.58
C SER A 3 -10.09 -22.04 -2.59
N GLU A 4 -11.19 -21.80 -3.30
CA GLU A 4 -11.89 -20.51 -3.26
C GLU A 4 -12.36 -20.15 -1.87
N ALA A 5 -12.97 -21.09 -1.14
CA ALA A 5 -13.40 -20.88 0.24
C ALA A 5 -12.25 -20.44 1.16
N VAL A 6 -11.04 -20.99 0.97
CA VAL A 6 -9.85 -20.55 1.73
C VAL A 6 -9.44 -19.13 1.34
N ARG A 7 -9.41 -18.79 0.05
CA ARG A 7 -9.08 -17.41 -0.38
C ARG A 7 -10.08 -16.38 0.14
N ASP A 8 -11.36 -16.73 0.12
CA ASP A 8 -12.45 -15.85 0.51
C ASP A 8 -12.59 -15.75 2.05
N SER A 9 -11.86 -16.59 2.81
CA SER A 9 -11.83 -16.54 4.29
C SER A 9 -10.93 -15.44 4.87
N TYR A 10 -10.04 -14.84 4.06
CA TYR A 10 -9.19 -13.75 4.52
C TYR A 10 -9.94 -12.42 4.48
N ASP A 11 -9.89 -11.62 5.55
CA ASP A 11 -10.53 -10.30 5.57
C ASP A 11 -9.74 -9.23 4.79
N VAL A 12 -8.41 -9.37 4.72
CA VAL A 12 -7.49 -8.42 4.07
C VAL A 12 -6.42 -9.17 3.30
N LEU A 13 -6.06 -8.64 2.13
CA LEU A 13 -4.89 -9.02 1.37
C LEU A 13 -3.82 -7.93 1.54
N LEU A 14 -2.66 -8.28 2.09
CA LEU A 14 -1.52 -7.38 2.26
C LEU A 14 -0.42 -7.73 1.26
N PHE A 15 0.06 -6.71 0.55
CA PHE A 15 1.13 -6.81 -0.43
C PHE A 15 2.34 -6.01 0.01
N TYR A 16 3.45 -6.72 0.24
CA TYR A 16 4.73 -6.17 0.66
C TYR A 16 5.88 -6.86 -0.10
N ILE A 17 5.66 -7.09 -1.39
CA ILE A 17 6.62 -7.71 -2.31
C ILE A 17 6.52 -7.02 -3.67
N MET A 18 7.67 -6.74 -4.29
CA MET A 18 7.76 -6.15 -5.62
C MET A 18 7.96 -7.23 -6.67
N MET A 19 6.86 -7.68 -7.25
CA MET A 19 6.90 -8.61 -8.38
C MET A 19 7.07 -7.83 -9.68
N MET A 20 8.14 -8.10 -10.43
CA MET A 20 8.41 -7.37 -11.69
C MET A 20 7.58 -7.91 -12.85
N ASP A 21 7.54 -9.23 -12.99
CA ASP A 21 6.75 -9.87 -14.03
C ASP A 21 5.27 -9.85 -13.66
N GLY A 22 4.41 -9.66 -14.67
CA GLY A 22 2.96 -9.75 -14.51
C GLY A 22 2.52 -11.10 -13.93
N PRO A 23 1.41 -11.16 -13.19
CA PRO A 23 0.97 -12.41 -12.61
C PRO A 23 0.59 -13.41 -13.70
N SER A 24 1.07 -14.64 -13.59
CA SER A 24 0.83 -15.74 -14.54
C SER A 24 0.39 -17.00 -13.84
N ASP A 25 -0.62 -17.70 -14.40
CA ASP A 25 -1.01 -19.04 -13.95
C ASP A 25 -0.07 -20.14 -14.49
N GLU A 26 0.76 -19.82 -15.50
CA GLU A 26 1.81 -20.67 -16.03
C GLU A 26 3.04 -20.50 -15.13
N GLY A 27 3.17 -21.42 -14.16
CA GLY A 27 4.06 -21.30 -13.00
C GLY A 27 5.42 -20.67 -13.29
N MET A 28 5.70 -19.54 -12.64
CA MET A 28 7.00 -18.88 -12.63
C MET A 28 7.90 -19.44 -11.50
N PRO A 29 9.24 -19.40 -11.65
CA PRO A 29 10.15 -19.71 -10.54
C PRO A 29 9.80 -18.86 -9.30
N GLY A 30 9.60 -19.52 -8.16
CA GLY A 30 9.19 -18.85 -6.92
C GLY A 30 7.67 -18.79 -6.68
N PHE A 31 6.85 -19.14 -7.67
CA PHE A 31 5.38 -19.17 -7.55
C PHE A 31 4.84 -20.57 -7.78
N ARG A 32 4.15 -21.11 -6.78
CA ARG A 32 3.29 -22.29 -6.96
C ARG A 32 1.85 -21.84 -6.96
N GLY A 33 1.16 -21.97 -8.10
CA GLY A 33 -0.28 -21.77 -8.16
C GLY A 33 -0.79 -20.97 -9.35
N HIS A 34 -1.89 -20.26 -9.12
CA HIS A 34 -2.65 -19.49 -10.11
C HIS A 34 -2.78 -18.03 -9.63
N PRO A 35 -1.67 -17.27 -9.54
CA PRO A 35 -1.68 -15.90 -9.02
C PRO A 35 -2.48 -14.95 -9.91
N GLN A 36 -2.49 -15.13 -11.23
CA GLN A 36 -3.31 -14.30 -12.12
C GLN A 36 -4.78 -14.45 -11.77
N ARG A 37 -5.25 -15.69 -11.60
CA ARG A 37 -6.63 -15.97 -11.20
C ARG A 37 -6.97 -15.45 -9.81
N ALA A 38 -6.05 -15.58 -8.86
CA ALA A 38 -6.26 -15.07 -7.51
C ALA A 38 -6.36 -13.55 -7.49
N LEU A 39 -5.45 -12.86 -8.20
CA LEU A 39 -5.40 -11.40 -8.24
C LEU A 39 -6.50 -10.78 -9.10
N ALA A 40 -6.97 -11.46 -10.15
CA ALA A 40 -8.08 -10.98 -10.98
C ALA A 40 -9.39 -10.76 -10.21
N ARG A 41 -9.58 -11.44 -9.07
CA ARG A 41 -10.75 -11.29 -8.18
C ARG A 41 -10.62 -10.16 -7.17
N VAL A 42 -9.42 -9.60 -6.99
CA VAL A 42 -9.19 -8.47 -6.08
C VAL A 42 -10.07 -7.29 -6.50
N GLY A 43 -10.75 -6.64 -5.55
CA GLY A 43 -11.74 -5.61 -5.81
C GLY A 43 -13.15 -6.13 -6.15
N GLN A 44 -13.31 -7.42 -6.44
CA GLN A 44 -14.63 -8.05 -6.68
C GLN A 44 -15.21 -8.68 -5.41
N THR A 45 -14.41 -8.83 -4.35
CA THR A 45 -14.80 -9.34 -3.03
C THR A 45 -14.86 -8.20 -2.01
N ASN A 46 -15.39 -8.47 -0.81
CA ASN A 46 -15.39 -7.49 0.29
C ASN A 46 -14.05 -7.44 1.05
N GLN A 47 -13.01 -8.11 0.55
CA GLN A 47 -11.71 -8.15 1.21
C GLN A 47 -11.06 -6.77 1.10
N GLY A 48 -10.48 -6.30 2.20
CA GLY A 48 -9.63 -5.13 2.20
C GLY A 48 -8.33 -5.38 1.44
N ILE A 49 -7.71 -4.33 0.94
CA ILE A 49 -6.42 -4.39 0.27
C ILE A 49 -5.48 -3.43 0.97
N VAL A 50 -4.31 -3.93 1.39
CA VAL A 50 -3.22 -3.11 1.90
C VAL A 50 -2.01 -3.28 0.99
N VAL A 51 -1.48 -2.18 0.46
CA VAL A 51 -0.27 -2.19 -0.37
C VAL A 51 0.80 -1.37 0.32
N MET A 52 1.93 -2.00 0.62
CA MET A 52 3.03 -1.38 1.34
C MET A 52 4.27 -1.27 0.46
N HIS A 53 4.95 -0.13 0.55
CA HIS A 53 6.34 0.05 0.14
C HIS A 53 6.60 -0.49 -1.28
N HIS A 54 7.53 -1.43 -1.43
CA HIS A 54 7.84 -2.15 -2.66
C HIS A 54 6.62 -2.75 -3.39
N GLY A 55 5.56 -3.11 -2.68
CA GLY A 55 4.29 -3.54 -3.27
C GLY A 55 3.63 -2.48 -4.15
N LEU A 56 3.88 -1.20 -3.88
CA LEU A 56 3.43 -0.07 -4.72
C LEU A 56 4.04 -0.11 -6.12
N LEU A 57 5.19 -0.75 -6.28
CA LEU A 57 5.95 -0.81 -7.53
C LEU A 57 5.85 -2.18 -8.23
N ALA A 58 5.08 -3.12 -7.66
CA ALA A 58 4.86 -4.41 -8.30
C ALA A 58 4.14 -4.26 -9.65
N TYR A 59 4.21 -5.29 -10.48
CA TYR A 59 3.51 -5.46 -11.75
C TYR A 59 3.49 -4.19 -12.63
N PRO A 60 4.64 -3.57 -12.95
CA PRO A 60 4.68 -2.30 -13.66
C PRO A 60 4.00 -2.34 -15.04
N GLN A 61 3.97 -3.51 -15.69
CA GLN A 61 3.32 -3.71 -16.99
C GLN A 61 1.84 -4.14 -16.88
N TRP A 62 1.26 -4.19 -15.67
CA TRP A 62 -0.12 -4.62 -15.46
C TRP A 62 -1.02 -3.44 -15.05
N PRO A 63 -1.84 -2.90 -15.97
CA PRO A 63 -2.64 -1.69 -15.69
C PRO A 63 -3.61 -1.84 -14.51
N GLN A 64 -4.07 -3.06 -14.22
CA GLN A 64 -4.96 -3.28 -13.07
C GLN A 64 -4.26 -2.99 -11.74
N TRP A 65 -2.93 -3.21 -11.64
CA TRP A 65 -2.20 -2.88 -10.42
C TRP A 65 -2.09 -1.36 -10.21
N ASN A 66 -1.99 -0.58 -11.28
CA ASN A 66 -2.07 0.89 -11.21
C ASN A 66 -3.43 1.34 -10.65
N GLN A 67 -4.52 0.68 -11.05
CA GLN A 67 -5.86 0.97 -10.51
C GLN A 67 -6.02 0.56 -9.04
N ILE A 68 -5.44 -0.58 -8.65
CA ILE A 68 -5.45 -1.03 -7.24
C ILE A 68 -4.71 -0.01 -6.38
N VAL A 69 -3.50 0.39 -6.78
CA VAL A 69 -2.70 1.38 -6.03
C VAL A 69 -3.30 2.79 -6.13
N GLY A 70 -4.04 3.07 -7.20
CA GLY A 70 -4.69 4.36 -7.42
C GLY A 70 -3.75 5.44 -7.99
N ILE A 71 -2.61 5.04 -8.55
CA ILE A 71 -1.63 5.92 -9.23
C ILE A 71 -1.42 5.38 -10.65
N GLU A 72 -1.65 6.22 -11.66
CA GLU A 72 -1.64 5.82 -13.07
C GLU A 72 -0.23 5.49 -13.60
N ASP A 73 0.76 6.33 -13.28
CA ASP A 73 2.17 6.08 -13.59
C ASP A 73 2.96 5.90 -12.29
N ARG A 74 3.49 4.70 -12.11
CA ARG A 74 4.24 4.33 -10.90
C ARG A 74 5.73 4.13 -11.18
N THR A 75 6.23 4.74 -12.25
CA THR A 75 7.65 4.72 -12.56
C THR A 75 8.44 5.37 -11.43
N LEU A 76 9.37 4.60 -10.85
CA LEU A 76 10.28 5.10 -9.82
C LEU A 76 11.45 5.81 -10.51
N ALA A 77 11.53 7.12 -10.40
CA ALA A 77 12.63 7.92 -10.94
C ALA A 77 13.88 7.88 -10.04
N GLY A 78 13.69 7.65 -8.74
CA GLY A 78 14.77 7.53 -7.77
C GLY A 78 14.25 7.21 -6.37
N TYR A 79 15.16 6.84 -5.49
CA TYR A 79 14.90 6.56 -4.08
C TYR A 79 16.13 6.89 -3.25
N GLU A 80 15.92 7.26 -1.98
CA GLU A 80 16.98 7.54 -1.02
C GLU A 80 16.65 6.83 0.30
N HIS A 81 17.55 5.96 0.76
CA HIS A 81 17.44 5.27 2.05
C HIS A 81 17.89 6.17 3.21
N ASP A 82 17.56 5.76 4.43
CA ASP A 82 18.05 6.38 5.67
C ASP A 82 17.69 7.87 5.83
N GLU A 83 16.63 8.33 5.16
CA GLU A 83 16.19 9.72 5.19
C GLU A 83 15.39 10.03 6.45
N THR A 84 15.65 11.17 7.08
CA THR A 84 14.88 11.65 8.23
C THR A 84 13.66 12.42 7.78
N LEU A 85 12.49 11.77 7.84
CA LEU A 85 11.23 12.28 7.32
C LEU A 85 10.37 12.87 8.44
N ARG A 86 10.00 14.14 8.29
CA ARG A 86 8.93 14.75 9.09
C ARG A 86 7.58 14.42 8.46
N ILE A 87 6.90 13.44 9.03
CA ILE A 87 5.57 13.01 8.61
C ILE A 87 4.52 13.99 9.15
N ALA A 88 3.74 14.56 8.25
CA ALA A 88 2.60 15.41 8.56
C ALA A 88 1.29 14.62 8.46
N VAL A 89 0.43 14.75 9.48
CA VAL A 89 -0.91 14.15 9.46
C VAL A 89 -1.84 15.06 8.66
N ALA A 90 -2.14 14.68 7.42
CA ALA A 90 -2.91 15.50 6.48
C ALA A 90 -4.42 15.47 6.77
N ASP A 91 -4.94 14.32 7.19
CA ASP A 91 -6.34 14.15 7.64
C ASP A 91 -6.36 13.59 9.06
N GLN A 92 -6.71 14.43 10.04
CA GLN A 92 -6.81 14.01 11.45
C GLN A 92 -8.18 13.38 11.81
N THR A 93 -9.12 13.37 10.87
CA THR A 93 -10.47 12.86 11.07
C THR A 93 -10.64 11.43 10.58
N HIS A 94 -9.80 10.99 9.64
CA HIS A 94 -9.84 9.62 9.14
C HIS A 94 -9.50 8.61 10.25
N PRO A 95 -10.21 7.47 10.36
CA PRO A 95 -10.02 6.53 11.47
C PRO A 95 -8.58 5.99 11.61
N ILE A 96 -7.84 5.87 10.50
CA ILE A 96 -6.43 5.44 10.51
C ILE A 96 -5.55 6.44 11.27
N THR A 97 -5.77 7.73 11.07
CA THR A 97 -4.91 8.83 11.53
C THR A 97 -5.51 9.59 12.71
N GLN A 98 -6.73 9.25 13.13
CA GLN A 98 -7.39 9.90 14.26
C GLN A 98 -6.55 9.83 15.54
N GLY A 99 -6.37 11.00 16.17
CA GLY A 99 -5.57 11.14 17.39
C GLY A 99 -4.06 11.04 17.18
N LEU A 100 -3.57 10.94 15.94
CA LEU A 100 -2.16 11.10 15.63
C LEU A 100 -1.81 12.58 15.46
N THR A 101 -0.58 12.90 15.80
CA THR A 101 0.07 14.18 15.50
C THR A 101 1.25 13.94 14.59
N ASP A 102 1.74 14.98 13.93
CA ASP A 102 3.01 14.93 13.18
C ASP A 102 4.12 14.24 13.99
N TRP A 103 4.95 13.48 13.30
CA TRP A 103 6.11 12.82 13.91
C TRP A 103 7.29 12.80 12.95
N THR A 104 8.46 12.43 13.46
CA THR A 104 9.65 12.21 12.65
C THR A 104 10.04 10.74 12.73
N MET A 105 10.38 10.14 11.60
CA MET A 105 10.94 8.79 11.53
C MET A 105 12.01 8.72 10.43
N VAL A 106 12.73 7.61 10.38
CA VAL A 106 13.71 7.33 9.31
C VAL A 106 13.16 6.24 8.41
N ASP A 107 13.24 6.44 7.10
CA ASP A 107 12.78 5.48 6.09
C ASP A 107 13.39 5.79 4.71
N GLU A 108 12.98 5.02 3.71
CA GLU A 108 13.27 5.28 2.29
C GLU A 108 12.25 6.25 1.67
N THR A 109 12.71 7.14 0.79
CA THR A 109 11.85 8.02 -0.02
C THR A 109 11.69 7.49 -1.45
N TYR A 110 10.53 7.73 -2.06
CA TYR A 110 10.28 7.40 -3.48
C TYR A 110 10.03 8.65 -4.30
N ASN A 111 10.89 8.93 -5.28
CA ASN A 111 10.66 9.94 -6.30
C ASN A 111 9.83 9.33 -7.43
N MET A 112 8.51 9.48 -7.35
CA MET A 112 7.54 8.99 -8.33
C MET A 112 6.31 9.90 -8.35
N ALA A 113 5.35 9.63 -9.24
CA ALA A 113 4.09 10.38 -9.27
C ALA A 113 3.33 10.29 -7.95
N ASP A 114 2.66 11.38 -7.57
CA ASP A 114 1.90 11.46 -6.32
C ASP A 114 0.55 10.75 -6.43
N ALA A 115 -0.04 10.42 -5.28
CA ALA A 115 -1.44 9.99 -5.22
C ALA A 115 -2.35 11.14 -5.72
N PRO A 116 -3.27 10.88 -6.67
CA PRO A 116 -4.13 11.94 -7.19
C PRO A 116 -5.06 12.51 -6.11
N SER A 117 -5.50 13.75 -6.28
CA SER A 117 -6.27 14.51 -5.27
C SER A 117 -7.68 13.99 -4.97
N ASP A 118 -8.19 13.06 -5.78
CA ASP A 118 -9.46 12.36 -5.53
C ASP A 118 -9.31 11.19 -4.53
N LYS A 119 -8.07 10.87 -4.11
CA LYS A 119 -7.78 9.91 -3.04
C LYS A 119 -7.85 10.59 -1.67
N GLN A 120 -8.13 9.82 -0.62
CA GLN A 120 -8.07 10.34 0.75
C GLN A 120 -6.61 10.34 1.20
N ILE A 121 -6.00 11.52 1.21
CA ILE A 121 -4.61 11.73 1.61
C ILE A 121 -4.52 11.75 3.13
N LEU A 122 -3.78 10.81 3.71
CA LEU A 122 -3.74 10.60 5.17
C LEU A 122 -2.45 11.15 5.78
N LEU A 123 -1.32 10.89 5.13
CA LEU A 123 0.01 11.29 5.59
C LEU A 123 0.78 11.89 4.43
N THR A 124 1.52 12.96 4.72
CA THR A 124 2.39 13.62 3.74
C THR A 124 3.79 13.87 4.29
N VAL A 125 4.74 14.11 3.39
CA VAL A 125 6.09 14.58 3.70
C VAL A 125 6.44 15.74 2.77
N LYS A 126 7.34 16.61 3.21
CA LYS A 126 8.00 17.61 2.35
C LYS A 126 9.47 17.21 2.19
N HIS A 127 9.82 16.62 1.07
CA HIS A 127 11.17 16.18 0.76
C HIS A 127 11.47 16.37 -0.73
N ALA A 128 12.68 16.82 -1.08
CA ALA A 128 13.01 17.19 -2.46
C ALA A 128 13.03 15.96 -3.40
N ASN A 129 13.40 14.79 -2.87
CA ASN A 129 13.53 13.54 -3.62
C ASN A 129 12.43 12.53 -3.26
N SER A 130 11.22 13.01 -2.93
CA SER A 130 10.08 12.15 -2.60
C SER A 130 8.79 12.64 -3.26
N MET A 131 7.86 11.71 -3.51
CA MET A 131 6.44 12.00 -3.59
C MET A 131 5.96 12.65 -2.28
N SER A 132 4.93 13.50 -2.35
CA SER A 132 4.46 14.22 -1.16
C SER A 132 3.51 13.37 -0.32
N THR A 133 2.68 12.52 -0.94
CA THR A 133 1.80 11.60 -0.22
C THR A 133 2.51 10.31 0.13
N ILE A 134 2.55 9.95 1.41
CA ILE A 134 3.15 8.68 1.86
C ILE A 134 2.12 7.68 2.36
N ALA A 135 0.89 8.12 2.62
CA ALA A 135 -0.22 7.21 2.90
C ALA A 135 -1.55 7.76 2.38
N TRP A 136 -2.32 6.91 1.71
CA TRP A 136 -3.62 7.26 1.16
C TRP A 136 -4.59 6.10 1.22
N ALA A 137 -5.87 6.44 1.18
CA ALA A 137 -6.97 5.49 1.16
C ALA A 137 -7.92 5.77 0.00
N HIS A 138 -8.49 4.71 -0.57
CA HIS A 138 -9.53 4.83 -1.59
C HIS A 138 -10.35 3.54 -1.73
N GLN A 139 -11.28 3.54 -2.68
CA GLN A 139 -12.13 2.41 -2.99
C GLN A 139 -11.76 1.84 -4.37
N TYR A 140 -11.45 0.55 -4.43
CA TYR A 140 -11.27 -0.18 -5.69
C TYR A 140 -12.32 -1.29 -5.79
N GLY A 141 -13.34 -1.07 -6.62
CA GLY A 141 -14.52 -1.92 -6.67
C GLY A 141 -15.18 -1.99 -5.29
N ARG A 142 -15.28 -3.20 -4.72
CA ARG A 142 -15.86 -3.46 -3.40
C ARG A 142 -14.84 -3.41 -2.25
N SER A 143 -13.56 -3.27 -2.57
CA SER A 143 -12.47 -3.26 -1.59
C SER A 143 -12.12 -1.85 -1.13
N ARG A 144 -11.99 -1.69 0.19
CA ARG A 144 -11.26 -0.59 0.79
C ARG A 144 -9.76 -0.82 0.58
N VAL A 145 -9.08 0.15 0.00
CA VAL A 145 -7.65 0.10 -0.26
C VAL A 145 -6.92 1.09 0.63
N PHE A 146 -5.90 0.62 1.34
CA PHE A 146 -4.94 1.45 2.05
C PHE A 146 -3.55 1.25 1.46
N CYS A 147 -2.92 2.34 1.07
CA CYS A 147 -1.56 2.36 0.54
C CYS A 147 -0.64 3.10 1.51
N LEU A 148 0.55 2.54 1.75
CA LEU A 148 1.56 3.09 2.64
C LEU A 148 2.92 2.96 1.98
N GLN A 149 3.56 4.07 1.64
CA GLN A 149 4.90 4.07 1.03
C GLN A 149 5.99 3.65 2.01
N LEU A 150 5.82 3.95 3.29
CA LEU A 150 6.75 3.63 4.35
C LEU A 150 6.93 2.11 4.55
N GLY A 151 8.08 1.74 5.12
CA GLY A 151 8.39 0.40 5.59
C GLY A 151 9.55 -0.24 4.83
N HIS A 152 10.69 0.43 4.66
CA HIS A 152 11.86 -0.17 4.00
C HIS A 152 12.46 -1.33 4.81
N ASP A 153 12.75 -1.10 6.09
CA ASP A 153 13.60 -1.99 6.88
C ASP A 153 13.26 -2.02 8.38
N ASN A 154 14.10 -2.69 9.17
CA ASN A 154 13.92 -2.81 10.61
C ASN A 154 13.88 -1.46 11.36
N GLN A 155 14.44 -0.39 10.80
CA GLN A 155 14.40 0.93 11.41
C GLN A 155 13.00 1.54 11.28
N ALA A 156 12.41 1.49 10.08
CA ALA A 156 11.02 1.89 9.86
C ALA A 156 10.05 1.08 10.75
N TRP A 157 10.25 -0.24 10.81
CA TRP A 157 9.40 -1.15 11.60
C TRP A 157 9.53 -0.96 13.13
N ALA A 158 10.63 -0.38 13.63
CA ALA A 158 10.78 -0.04 15.03
C ALA A 158 9.88 1.14 15.45
N ASP A 159 9.57 2.04 14.53
CA ASP A 159 8.76 3.23 14.80
C ASP A 159 7.33 2.87 15.25
N GLN A 160 6.90 3.46 16.35
CA GLN A 160 5.61 3.17 16.97
C GLN A 160 4.43 3.78 16.19
N ASN A 161 4.62 4.94 15.56
CA ASN A 161 3.58 5.58 14.76
C ASN A 161 3.38 4.83 13.45
N PHE A 162 4.45 4.40 12.79
CA PHE A 162 4.41 3.50 11.62
C PHE A 162 3.59 2.24 11.93
N ARG A 163 3.94 1.51 13.02
CA ARG A 163 3.21 0.30 13.42
C ARG A 163 1.74 0.58 13.74
N ASN A 164 1.43 1.72 14.36
CA ASN A 164 0.07 2.12 14.68
C ASN A 164 -0.75 2.41 13.40
N VAL A 165 -0.18 3.16 12.45
CA VAL A 165 -0.79 3.45 11.16
C VAL A 165 -1.04 2.17 10.37
N LEU A 166 -0.06 1.26 10.30
CA LEU A 166 -0.22 -0.03 9.62
C LEU A 166 -1.34 -0.88 10.27
N ALA A 167 -1.34 -1.00 11.59
CA ALA A 167 -2.35 -1.77 12.31
C ALA A 167 -3.77 -1.20 12.08
N ARG A 168 -3.91 0.12 12.11
CA ARG A 168 -5.19 0.79 11.85
C ARG A 168 -5.59 0.72 10.38
N GLY A 169 -4.64 0.79 9.45
CA GLY A 169 -4.87 0.59 8.02
C GLY A 169 -5.41 -0.81 7.71
N LEU A 170 -4.83 -1.84 8.32
CA LEU A 170 -5.34 -3.22 8.28
C LEU A 170 -6.77 -3.30 8.83
N ALA A 171 -7.01 -2.76 10.02
CA ALA A 171 -8.33 -2.80 10.66
C ALA A 171 -9.40 -2.03 9.88
N TRP A 172 -9.07 -0.87 9.32
CA TRP A 172 -9.96 -0.06 8.50
C TRP A 172 -10.31 -0.76 7.18
N SER A 173 -9.31 -1.40 6.55
CA SER A 173 -9.48 -2.10 5.27
C SER A 173 -10.45 -3.27 5.38
N CYS A 174 -10.50 -3.97 6.52
CA CYS A 174 -11.52 -5.01 6.78
C CYS A 174 -12.77 -4.53 7.51
N GLY A 175 -12.98 -3.22 7.66
CA GLY A 175 -14.19 -2.68 8.29
C GLY A 175 -14.29 -2.90 9.80
N ARG A 176 -13.18 -3.22 10.48
CA ARG A 176 -13.08 -3.32 11.94
C ARG A 176 -12.74 -1.99 12.62
N LEU A 177 -12.47 -0.96 11.83
CA LEU A 177 -12.27 0.42 12.26
C LEU A 177 -13.12 1.33 11.35
N ALA A 178 -13.92 2.21 11.96
CA ALA A 178 -14.90 3.06 11.30
C ALA A 178 -14.77 4.50 11.76
#